data_AF-A0A3P0N6E1-F1
#
_entry.id   AF-A0A3P0N6E1-F1
#
_cell.length_a   1.000
_cell.length_b   1.000
_cell.length_c   1.000
_cell.angle_alpha   90.00
_cell.angle_beta   90.00
_cell.angle_gamma   90.00
#
_symmetry.space_group_name_H-M   'P 1'
#
loop_
_entity.id
_entity.type
_entity.pdbx_description
1 polymer ?
#
loop_
_entity_poly.entity_id
_entity_poly.type
_entity_poly.pdbx_seq_one_letter_code
_entity_poly.pdbx_strand_id
1 'polypeptide(L)'
;MLADMLKELDTSDAPTSLLEQVKKFRDVAWKALNSYTHGGLHPLARTASGYPPQLTIDVLKNSNGLTCIAAQLASVLSGAPENMQPVRQLHIDFADCIPII
;
A
#
# COMPACT_ATOMS: atom_id res chain seq x y z
N MET A 1 17.42 2.67 -1.20
CA MET A 1 16.46 1.98 -2.09
C MET A 1 15.07 2.63 -2.07
N LEU A 2 14.24 2.51 -1.00
CA LEU A 2 12.90 3.15 -1.02
C LEU A 2 12.97 4.68 -1.03
N ALA A 3 13.84 5.27 -0.21
CA ALA A 3 14.00 6.73 -0.18
C ALA A 3 14.50 7.30 -1.52
N ASP A 4 15.31 6.54 -2.25
CA ASP A 4 15.84 6.93 -3.56
C ASP A 4 14.76 6.81 -4.63
N MET A 5 13.99 5.71 -4.64
CA MET A 5 12.81 5.55 -5.50
C MET A 5 11.81 6.70 -5.32
N LEU A 6 11.53 7.14 -4.10
CA LEU A 6 10.61 8.26 -3.85
C LEU A 6 11.16 9.59 -4.35
N LYS A 7 12.48 9.82 -4.27
CA LYS A 7 13.11 11.01 -4.85
C LYS A 7 13.01 11.00 -6.38
N GLU A 8 13.22 9.85 -7.01
CA GLU A 8 13.06 9.70 -8.46
C GLU A 8 11.62 9.97 -8.89
N LEU A 9 10.64 9.41 -8.16
CA LEU A 9 9.21 9.65 -8.38
C LEU A 9 8.83 11.13 -8.23
N ASP A 10 9.42 11.85 -7.28
CA ASP A 10 9.21 13.29 -7.08
C ASP A 10 9.68 14.15 -8.26
N THR A 11 10.60 13.63 -9.08
CA THR A 11 11.10 14.30 -10.29
C THR A 11 10.47 13.77 -11.58
N SER A 12 9.52 12.84 -11.48
CA SER A 12 8.88 12.18 -12.63
C SER A 12 7.59 12.88 -13.06
N ASP A 13 7.08 12.52 -14.24
CA ASP A 13 5.78 12.97 -14.75
C ASP A 13 4.59 12.15 -14.17
N ALA A 14 4.80 11.42 -13.08
CA ALA A 14 3.76 10.62 -12.45
C ALA A 14 2.63 11.53 -11.89
N PRO A 15 1.37 11.09 -11.90
CA PRO A 15 0.26 11.89 -11.40
C PRO A 15 0.45 12.28 -9.93
N THR A 16 0.37 13.58 -9.63
CA THR A 16 0.56 14.12 -8.27
C THR A 16 -0.33 13.44 -7.24
N SER A 17 -1.60 13.16 -7.59
CA SER A 17 -2.56 12.50 -6.69
C SER A 17 -2.14 11.08 -6.30
N LEU A 18 -1.41 10.35 -7.17
CA LEU A 18 -0.88 9.03 -6.85
C LEU A 18 0.39 9.13 -6.01
N LEU A 19 1.25 10.10 -6.31
CA LEU A 19 2.44 10.37 -5.50
C LEU A 19 2.08 10.73 -4.06
N GLU A 20 1.04 11.55 -3.87
CA GLU A 20 0.50 11.90 -2.56
C GLU A 20 -0.03 10.68 -1.80
N GLN A 21 -0.74 9.78 -2.47
CA GLN A 21 -1.23 8.53 -1.87
C GLN A 21 -0.08 7.64 -1.39
N VAL A 22 0.97 7.47 -2.20
CA VAL A 22 2.15 6.67 -1.84
C VAL A 22 2.92 7.30 -0.67
N LYS A 23 3.10 8.63 -0.68
CA LYS A 23 3.76 9.35 0.42
C LYS A 23 2.99 9.22 1.73
N LYS A 24 1.66 9.40 1.68
CA LYS A 24 0.78 9.23 2.84
C LYS A 24 0.83 7.81 3.39
N PHE A 25 0.81 6.80 2.51
CA PHE A 25 0.97 5.41 2.91
C PHE A 25 2.31 5.19 3.62
N ARG A 26 3.42 5.68 3.04
CA ARG A 26 4.74 5.60 3.68
C ARG A 26 4.72 6.22 5.07
N ASP A 27 4.23 7.44 5.21
CA ASP A 27 4.30 8.18 6.49
C ASP A 27 3.57 7.45 7.62
N VAL A 28 2.46 6.77 7.30
CA VAL A 28 1.69 5.96 8.26
C VAL A 28 2.37 4.61 8.50
N ALA A 29 2.81 3.91 7.45
CA ALA A 29 3.32 2.54 7.54
C ALA A 29 4.78 2.44 8.03
N TRP A 30 5.58 3.51 7.87
CA TRP A 30 7.03 3.48 8.07
C TRP A 30 7.46 2.98 9.44
N LYS A 31 6.84 3.48 10.52
CA LYS A 31 7.19 3.08 11.89
C LYS A 31 6.92 1.58 12.14
N ALA A 32 5.78 1.09 11.65
CA ALA A 32 5.39 -0.31 11.78
C ALA A 32 6.31 -1.21 10.95
N LEU A 33 6.56 -0.87 9.68
CA LEU A 33 7.40 -1.64 8.78
C LEU A 33 8.83 -1.80 9.32
N ASN A 34 9.43 -0.74 9.85
CA ASN A 34 10.76 -0.82 10.48
C ASN A 34 10.80 -1.73 11.70
N SER A 35 9.68 -1.89 12.42
CA SER A 35 9.59 -2.80 13.56
C SER A 35 9.50 -4.27 13.15
N TYR A 36 9.12 -4.57 11.90
CA TYR A 36 9.09 -5.93 11.34
C TYR A 36 10.43 -6.35 10.72
N THR A 37 11.21 -5.40 10.20
CA THR A 37 12.53 -5.68 9.58
C THR A 37 13.58 -6.09 10.61
N HIS A 38 13.48 -5.56 11.82
CA HIS A 38 14.29 -6.02 12.93
C HIS A 38 13.53 -7.15 13.60
N GLY A 39 14.08 -8.37 13.55
CA GLY A 39 13.55 -9.58 14.20
C GLY A 39 13.51 -9.49 15.74
N GLY A 40 12.97 -8.40 16.27
CA GLY A 40 12.98 -8.03 17.67
C GLY A 40 11.90 -8.73 18.48
N LEU A 41 11.52 -8.10 19.59
CA LEU A 41 10.56 -8.65 20.55
C LEU A 41 9.21 -9.02 19.91
N HIS A 42 8.79 -8.31 18.87
CA HIS A 42 7.52 -8.59 18.20
C HIS A 42 7.50 -9.98 17.53
N PRO A 43 8.33 -10.32 16.53
CA PRO A 43 8.38 -11.68 15.98
C PRO A 43 8.52 -12.79 17.03
N LEU A 44 9.37 -12.60 18.05
CA LEU A 44 9.54 -13.57 19.14
C LEU A 44 8.29 -13.72 20.02
N ALA A 45 7.61 -12.64 20.38
CA ALA A 45 6.36 -12.73 21.14
C ALA A 45 5.25 -13.40 20.31
N ARG A 46 5.27 -13.23 18.99
CA ARG A 46 4.28 -13.80 18.06
C ARG A 46 4.44 -15.31 17.85
N THR A 47 5.64 -15.88 18.00
CA THR A 47 5.78 -17.35 17.98
C THR A 47 5.07 -18.03 19.15
N ALA A 48 5.01 -17.37 20.31
CA ALA A 48 4.34 -17.89 21.49
C ALA A 48 2.83 -17.57 21.54
N SER A 49 2.43 -16.37 21.10
CA SER A 49 1.05 -15.87 21.29
C SER A 49 0.23 -15.76 20.00
N GLY A 50 0.83 -15.99 18.83
CA GLY A 50 0.22 -15.73 17.53
C GLY A 50 0.06 -14.23 17.25
N TYR A 51 -0.54 -13.91 16.09
CA TYR A 51 -0.85 -12.54 15.70
C TYR A 51 -2.25 -12.13 16.18
N PRO A 52 -2.43 -10.91 16.74
CA PRO A 52 -3.75 -10.39 17.04
C PRO A 52 -4.58 -10.35 15.74
N PRO A 53 -5.80 -10.91 15.72
CA PRO A 53 -6.58 -11.03 14.48
C PRO A 53 -6.76 -9.69 13.75
N GLN A 54 -7.05 -8.62 14.49
CA GLN A 54 -7.23 -7.29 13.91
C GLN A 54 -5.96 -6.77 13.24
N LEU A 55 -4.79 -7.02 13.83
CA LEU A 55 -3.51 -6.61 13.24
C LEU A 55 -3.31 -7.30 11.88
N THR A 56 -3.62 -8.59 11.78
CA THR A 56 -3.52 -9.34 10.52
C THR A 56 -4.50 -8.80 9.47
N ILE A 57 -5.75 -8.50 9.86
CA ILE A 57 -6.76 -7.91 8.98
C ILE A 57 -6.29 -6.54 8.47
N ASP A 58 -5.78 -5.68 9.35
CA ASP A 58 -5.35 -4.33 8.99
C ASP A 58 -4.14 -4.38 8.05
N VAL A 59 -3.17 -5.27 8.30
CA VAL A 59 -2.02 -5.47 7.42
C VAL A 59 -2.46 -5.97 6.04
N LEU A 60 -3.40 -6.92 5.98
CA LEU A 60 -3.97 -7.41 4.73
C LEU A 60 -4.63 -6.27 3.94
N LYS A 61 -5.50 -5.49 4.58
CA LYS A 61 -6.18 -4.34 3.94
C LYS A 61 -5.19 -3.32 3.42
N ASN A 62 -4.17 -2.98 4.21
CA ASN A 62 -3.12 -2.05 3.78
C ASN A 62 -2.32 -2.59 2.58
N SER A 63 -2.04 -3.89 2.54
CA SER A 63 -1.38 -4.54 1.38
C SER A 63 -2.24 -4.47 0.12
N ASN A 64 -3.55 -4.70 0.26
CA ASN A 64 -4.49 -4.58 -0.85
C ASN A 64 -4.61 -3.14 -1.35
N GLY A 65 -4.66 -2.16 -0.44
CA GLY A 65 -4.66 -0.74 -0.77
C GLY A 65 -3.41 -0.32 -1.57
N LEU A 66 -2.22 -0.75 -1.15
CA LEU A 66 -0.98 -0.48 -1.89
C LEU A 66 -1.00 -1.10 -3.29
N THR A 67 -1.53 -2.31 -3.43
CA THR A 67 -1.72 -2.98 -4.73
C THR A 67 -2.66 -2.18 -5.64
N CYS A 68 -3.73 -1.62 -5.07
CA CYS A 68 -4.66 -0.78 -5.81
C CYS A 68 -4.00 0.52 -6.30
N ILE A 69 -3.19 1.18 -5.47
CA ILE A 69 -2.43 2.38 -5.88
C ILE A 69 -1.49 2.03 -7.05
N ALA A 70 -0.81 0.88 -6.99
CA ALA A 70 0.05 0.42 -8.09
C ALA A 70 -0.76 0.14 -9.38
N ALA A 71 -1.94 -0.49 -9.27
CA ALA A 71 -2.82 -0.73 -10.40
C ALA A 71 -3.38 0.57 -11.00
N GLN A 72 -3.70 1.57 -10.16
CA GLN A 72 -4.09 2.91 -10.62
C GLN A 72 -2.96 3.55 -11.42
N LEU A 73 -1.71 3.50 -10.92
CA LEU A 73 -0.54 4.03 -11.63
C LEU A 73 -0.34 3.34 -12.98
N ALA A 74 -0.37 2.00 -13.02
CA ALA A 74 -0.24 1.24 -14.27
C ALA A 74 -1.34 1.60 -15.28
N SER A 75 -2.58 1.79 -14.80
CA SER A 75 -3.70 2.20 -15.64
C SER A 75 -3.50 3.61 -16.21
N VAL A 76 -2.99 4.56 -15.44
CA VAL A 76 -2.67 5.91 -15.95
C VAL A 76 -1.54 5.85 -16.97
N LEU A 77 -0.45 5.12 -16.68
CA LEU A 77 0.70 4.99 -17.57
C LEU A 77 0.37 4.30 -18.89
N SER A 78 -0.70 3.50 -18.94
CA SER A 78 -1.17 2.89 -20.19
C SER A 78 -1.68 3.90 -21.22
N GLY A 79 -2.02 5.13 -20.81
CA GLY A 79 -2.61 6.16 -21.66
C GLY A 79 -4.07 5.87 -22.10
N ALA A 80 -4.65 4.76 -21.67
CA ALA A 80 -5.99 4.29 -22.00
C ALA A 80 -6.95 4.48 -20.80
N PRO A 81 -7.84 5.49 -20.81
CA PRO A 81 -8.73 5.79 -19.68
C PRO A 81 -9.63 4.62 -19.26
N GLU A 82 -9.96 3.72 -20.19
CA GLU A 82 -10.74 2.51 -19.97
C GLU A 82 -10.05 1.53 -18.99
N ASN A 83 -8.72 1.55 -18.90
CA ASN A 83 -7.98 0.68 -17.99
C ASN A 83 -8.20 1.05 -16.52
N MET A 84 -8.75 2.23 -16.23
CA MET A 84 -9.14 2.60 -14.87
C MET A 84 -10.44 1.92 -14.42
N GLN A 85 -11.27 1.39 -15.34
CA GLN A 85 -12.53 0.73 -14.94
C GLN A 85 -12.32 -0.51 -14.07
N PRO A 86 -11.48 -1.48 -14.46
CA PRO A 86 -11.17 -2.64 -13.62
C PRO A 86 -10.68 -2.24 -12.22
N VAL A 87 -9.89 -1.17 -12.11
CA VAL A 87 -9.39 -0.67 -10.82
C VAL A 87 -10.52 -0.12 -9.94
N ARG A 88 -11.49 0.59 -10.52
CA ARG A 88 -12.69 1.03 -9.78
C ARG A 88 -13.54 -0.14 -9.34
N GLN A 89 -13.71 -1.14 -10.22
CA GLN A 89 -14.49 -2.33 -9.92
C GLN A 89 -13.89 -3.13 -8.76
N LEU A 90 -12.55 -3.21 -8.64
CA LEU A 90 -11.89 -3.84 -7.49
C LEU A 90 -12.36 -3.24 -6.15
N HIS A 91 -12.46 -1.91 -6.05
CA HIS A 91 -12.87 -1.24 -4.80
C HIS A 91 -14.34 -1.52 -4.44
N ILE A 92 -15.16 -1.95 -5.40
CA ILE A 92 -16.55 -2.35 -5.19
C ILE A 92 -16.61 -3.83 -4.81
N ASP A 93 -16.02 -4.69 -5.64
CA ASP A 93 -16.11 -6.15 -5.49
C ASP A 93 -15.43 -6.66 -4.22
N PHE A 94 -14.40 -5.95 -3.75
CA PHE A 94 -13.58 -6.31 -2.60
C PHE A 94 -13.61 -5.23 -1.50
N ALA A 95 -14.74 -4.52 -1.37
CA ALA A 95 -14.91 -3.44 -0.38
C ALA A 95 -14.70 -3.88 1.08
N ASP A 96 -14.80 -5.17 1.37
CA ASP A 96 -14.56 -5.75 2.70
C ASP A 96 -13.07 -5.80 3.06
N CYS A 97 -12.19 -5.90 2.06
CA CYS A 97 -10.75 -6.09 2.22
C CYS A 97 -9.87 -5.09 1.47
N ILE A 98 -10.45 -4.12 0.76
CA ILE A 98 -9.75 -2.96 0.19
C ILE A 98 -10.15 -1.71 0.99
N PRO A 99 -9.19 -0.92 1.50
CA PRO A 99 -9.50 0.33 2.18
C PRO A 99 -10.15 1.31 1.19
N ILE A 100 -11.29 1.86 1.59
CA ILE A 100 -11.97 2.90 0.81
C ILE A 100 -11.10 4.15 0.88
N ILE A 101 -10.60 4.60 -0.28
CA ILE A 101 -9.81 5.83 -0.43
C ILE A 101 -10.74 6.98 -0.79
#